data_AF-A0A6A8QN79-F1
#
_entry.id   AF-A0A6A8QN79-F1
#
_cell.length_a   1.000
_cell.length_b   1.000
_cell.length_c   1.000
_cell.angle_alpha   90.00
_cell.angle_beta   90.00
_cell.angle_gamma   90.00
#
_symmetry.space_group_name_H-M   'P 1'
#
loop_
_entity.id
_entity.type
_entity.pdbx_description
1 polymer ?
#
loop_
_entity_poly.entity_id
_entity_poly.type
_entity_poly.pdbx_seq_one_letter_code
_entity_poly.pdbx_strand_id
1 'polypeptide(L)'
;MAIICTAMTPMDAWRRNRARWPGTSFSPWNDEHQMVGSASRQGEWTYHYDALGRRIAKRRLVGITPAAAVWFVWDGMRMAQEEEGQQCVTTVYADGSGYVPLAQHSARRVPGGWRRQIGVPRVRPADPDQK
;
A
#
# COMPACT_ATOMS: atom_id res chain seq x y z
N MET A 1 26.42 8.61 -4.44
CA MET A 1 26.01 7.26 -4.00
C MET A 1 24.96 7.42 -2.92
N ALA A 2 23.68 7.15 -3.22
CA ALA A 2 22.62 7.26 -2.23
C ALA A 2 22.47 5.91 -1.52
N ILE A 3 22.88 5.86 -0.25
CA ILE A 3 22.59 4.76 0.65
C ILE A 3 21.09 4.84 0.92
N ILE A 4 20.31 3.97 0.28
CA ILE A 4 18.90 3.79 0.62
C ILE A 4 18.87 3.16 2.01
N CYS A 5 18.65 3.96 3.05
CA CYS A 5 18.29 3.47 4.37
C CYS A 5 16.92 2.82 4.30
N THR A 6 16.87 1.53 3.96
CA THR A 6 15.67 0.72 4.11
C THR A 6 15.49 0.44 5.60
N ALA A 7 14.72 1.27 6.31
CA ALA A 7 14.25 0.89 7.64
C ALA A 7 13.53 -0.45 7.53
N MET A 8 13.94 -1.44 8.31
CA MET A 8 13.30 -2.75 8.34
C MET A 8 11.84 -2.56 8.75
N THR A 9 10.91 -2.91 7.86
CA THR A 9 9.50 -2.96 8.27
C THR A 9 9.37 -4.04 9.35
N PRO A 10 8.43 -3.90 10.31
CA PRO A 10 8.16 -4.95 11.28
C PRO A 10 7.98 -6.34 10.63
N MET A 11 7.36 -6.37 9.45
CA MET A 11 7.16 -7.59 8.67
C MET A 11 8.46 -8.15 8.07
N ASP A 12 9.43 -7.32 7.68
CA ASP A 12 10.77 -7.79 7.24
C ASP A 12 11.60 -8.33 8.40
N ALA A 13 11.44 -7.76 9.60
CA ALA A 13 12.06 -8.26 10.83
C ALA A 13 11.49 -9.64 11.23
N TRP A 14 10.17 -9.81 11.10
CA TRP A 14 9.52 -11.10 11.28
C TRP A 14 9.98 -12.14 10.25
N ARG A 15 9.98 -11.78 8.95
CA ARG A 15 10.42 -12.68 7.86
C ARG A 15 11.80 -13.25 8.11
N ARG A 16 12.74 -12.42 8.54
CA ARG A 16 14.12 -12.82 8.82
C ARG A 16 14.28 -13.77 10.01
N ASN A 17 13.39 -13.69 10.99
CA ASN A 17 13.56 -14.39 12.26
C ASN A 17 12.48 -15.43 12.55
N ARG A 18 11.56 -15.73 11.62
CA ARG A 18 10.46 -16.69 11.86
C ARG A 18 10.91 -18.08 12.32
N ALA A 19 12.09 -18.52 11.89
CA ALA A 19 12.68 -19.80 12.30
C ALA A 19 13.49 -19.68 13.61
N ARG A 20 13.96 -18.47 13.93
CA ARG A 20 14.79 -18.15 15.09
C ARG A 20 13.95 -17.81 16.33
N TRP A 21 12.71 -17.35 16.16
CA TRP A 21 11.79 -17.02 17.25
C TRP A 21 10.51 -17.87 17.20
N PRO A 22 10.62 -19.20 17.37
CA PRO A 22 9.44 -20.04 17.49
C PRO A 22 8.67 -19.63 18.76
N GLY A 23 7.39 -19.28 18.60
CA GLY A 23 6.48 -18.96 19.71
C GLY A 23 6.43 -17.49 20.15
N THR A 24 7.19 -16.58 19.54
CA THR A 24 7.05 -15.13 19.82
C THR A 24 5.91 -14.52 19.00
N SER A 25 4.95 -13.88 19.69
CA SER A 25 3.87 -13.13 19.05
C SER A 25 4.42 -11.86 18.40
N PHE A 26 4.59 -11.88 17.07
CA PHE A 26 4.75 -10.65 16.30
C PHE A 26 3.41 -9.94 16.25
N SER A 27 3.36 -8.66 16.65
CA SER A 27 2.16 -7.85 16.46
C SER A 27 2.09 -7.44 14.98
N PRO A 28 1.09 -7.90 14.21
CA PRO A 28 0.92 -7.49 12.82
C PRO A 28 0.47 -6.02 12.67
N TRP A 29 0.44 -5.26 13.76
CA TRP A 29 -0.05 -3.90 13.84
C TRP A 29 1.11 -2.93 14.09
N ASN A 30 1.10 -1.76 13.45
CA ASN A 30 1.96 -0.63 13.82
C ASN A 30 1.35 0.19 14.97
N ASP A 31 2.08 1.21 15.41
CA ASP A 31 1.69 2.09 16.51
C ASP A 31 0.45 2.94 16.18
N GLU A 32 0.14 3.11 14.89
CA GLU A 32 -1.08 3.76 14.39
C GLU A 32 -2.30 2.82 14.36
N HIS A 33 -2.23 1.64 14.99
CA HIS A 33 -3.29 0.62 14.98
C HIS A 33 -3.67 0.14 13.57
N GLN A 34 -2.70 0.08 12.65
CA GLN A 34 -2.89 -0.41 11.29
C GLN A 34 -2.24 -1.78 11.11
N MET A 35 -2.96 -2.71 10.48
CA MET A 35 -2.42 -4.04 10.18
C MET A 35 -1.43 -3.94 9.03
N VAL A 36 -0.13 -4.05 9.30
CA VAL A 36 0.93 -3.98 8.29
C VAL A 36 1.25 -5.34 7.65
N GLY A 37 0.81 -6.44 8.29
CA GLY A 37 1.07 -7.79 7.79
C GLY A 37 0.07 -8.85 8.25
N SER A 38 -0.09 -9.91 7.47
CA SER A 38 -0.73 -11.14 7.92
C SER A 38 -0.07 -12.35 7.25
N ALA A 39 -0.04 -13.50 7.92
CA ALA A 39 0.52 -14.72 7.39
C ALA A 39 -0.47 -15.88 7.55
N SER A 40 -0.58 -16.70 6.51
CA SER A 40 -1.42 -17.89 6.47
C SER A 40 -0.68 -19.05 5.81
N ARG A 41 -1.26 -20.26 5.85
CA ARG A 41 -0.77 -21.39 5.05
C ARG A 41 -0.77 -21.12 3.54
N GLN A 42 -1.59 -20.17 3.09
CA GLN A 42 -1.71 -19.79 1.69
C GLN A 42 -0.73 -18.67 1.30
N GLY A 43 0.11 -18.20 2.21
CA GLY A 43 1.06 -17.11 1.96
C GLY A 43 0.86 -15.92 2.89
N GLU A 44 1.63 -14.88 2.60
CA GLU A 44 1.78 -13.68 3.41
C GLU A 44 1.21 -12.47 2.69
N TRP A 45 0.54 -11.58 3.42
CA TRP A 45 0.05 -10.31 2.93
C TRP A 45 0.73 -9.16 3.65
N THR A 46 1.25 -8.19 2.90
CA THR A 46 1.76 -6.91 3.40
C THR A 46 0.82 -5.80 2.99
N TYR A 47 0.56 -4.86 3.89
CA TYR A 47 -0.34 -3.73 3.65
C TYR A 47 0.43 -2.42 3.80
N HIS A 48 0.10 -1.45 2.95
CA HIS A 48 0.72 -0.12 2.97
C HIS A 48 -0.38 0.93 3.11
N TYR A 49 -0.09 1.97 3.89
CA TYR A 49 -1.00 3.04 4.21
C TYR A 49 -0.37 4.39 3.86
N ASP A 50 -1.21 5.38 3.55
CA ASP A 50 -0.77 6.77 3.47
C ASP A 50 -0.82 7.47 4.85
N ALA A 51 -0.43 8.74 4.89
CA ALA A 51 -0.41 9.55 6.11
C ALA A 51 -1.82 9.78 6.72
N LEU A 52 -2.90 9.56 5.97
CA LEU A 52 -4.28 9.64 6.47
C LEU A 52 -4.78 8.27 6.97
N GLY A 53 -3.93 7.24 6.95
CA GLY A 53 -4.26 5.89 7.37
C GLY A 53 -5.12 5.12 6.38
N ARG A 54 -5.22 5.57 5.13
CA ARG A 54 -5.94 4.84 4.07
C ARG A 54 -5.01 3.82 3.45
N ARG A 55 -5.50 2.60 3.20
CA ARG A 55 -4.70 1.55 2.55
C ARG A 55 -4.44 1.92 1.09
N ILE A 56 -3.17 2.05 0.71
CA ILE A 56 -2.72 2.36 -0.67
C ILE A 56 -2.23 1.14 -1.43
N ALA A 57 -1.89 0.04 -0.72
CA ALA A 57 -1.58 -1.23 -1.37
C ALA A 57 -1.80 -2.44 -0.46
N LYS A 58 -2.06 -3.60 -1.06
CA LYS A 58 -1.89 -4.93 -0.46
C LYS A 58 -1.05 -5.81 -1.40
N ARG A 59 -0.09 -6.54 -0.86
CA ARG A 59 0.81 -7.42 -1.65
C ARG A 59 0.86 -8.79 -1.04
N ARG A 60 0.77 -9.83 -1.88
CA ARG A 60 0.85 -11.22 -1.46
C ARG A 60 2.15 -11.86 -1.89
N LEU A 61 2.81 -12.55 -0.98
CA LEU A 61 3.89 -13.48 -1.27
C LEU A 61 3.45 -14.92 -0.98
N VAL A 62 3.89 -15.86 -1.82
CA VAL A 62 3.86 -17.29 -1.54
C VAL A 62 5.31 -17.76 -1.44
N GLY A 63 5.77 -17.99 -0.20
CA GLY A 63 7.21 -18.11 0.07
C GLY A 63 7.92 -16.79 -0.25
N ILE A 64 8.86 -16.82 -1.19
CA ILE A 64 9.58 -15.63 -1.68
C ILE A 64 9.00 -15.06 -2.98
N THR A 65 7.98 -15.71 -3.54
CA THR A 65 7.45 -15.37 -4.87
C THR A 65 6.30 -14.39 -4.75
N PRO A 66 6.35 -13.22 -5.44
CA PRO A 66 5.20 -12.33 -5.56
C PRO A 66 4.04 -13.03 -6.26
N ALA A 67 2.89 -13.09 -5.58
CA ALA A 67 1.70 -13.79 -6.06
C ALA A 67 0.58 -12.83 -6.47
N ALA A 68 0.42 -11.70 -5.77
CA ALA A 68 -0.57 -10.68 -6.10
C ALA A 68 -0.12 -9.31 -5.58
N ALA A 69 -0.57 -8.25 -6.25
CA ALA A 69 -0.42 -6.90 -5.77
C ALA A 69 -1.63 -6.09 -6.23
N VAL A 70 -2.27 -5.43 -5.26
CA VAL A 70 -3.40 -4.55 -5.49
C VAL A 70 -3.05 -3.16 -4.96
N TRP A 71 -3.35 -2.15 -5.76
CA TRP A 71 -3.13 -0.74 -5.46
C TRP A 71 -4.45 -0.01 -5.36
N PHE A 72 -4.53 0.94 -4.45
CA PHE A 72 -5.74 1.72 -4.22
C PHE A 72 -5.48 3.19 -4.47
N VAL A 73 -6.36 3.83 -5.22
CA VAL A 73 -6.38 5.28 -5.43
C VAL A 73 -7.59 5.85 -4.68
N TRP A 74 -7.37 7.00 -4.05
CA TRP A 74 -8.37 7.64 -3.21
C TRP A 74 -8.69 9.05 -3.73
N ASP A 75 -9.97 9.40 -3.74
CA ASP A 75 -10.50 10.75 -3.92
C ASP A 75 -11.11 11.21 -2.59
N GLY A 76 -10.44 12.12 -1.89
CA GLY A 76 -10.77 12.41 -0.48
C GLY A 76 -10.83 11.11 0.34
N MET A 77 -11.89 10.88 1.10
CA MET A 77 -12.03 9.65 1.88
C MET A 77 -12.63 8.46 1.11
N ARG A 78 -12.90 8.61 -0.19
CA ARG A 78 -13.53 7.59 -1.04
C ARG A 78 -12.48 6.84 -1.84
N MET A 79 -12.60 5.51 -1.93
CA MET A 79 -11.73 4.71 -2.80
C MET A 79 -12.19 4.92 -4.25
N ALA A 80 -11.43 5.69 -5.02
CA ALA A 80 -11.75 5.98 -6.41
C ALA A 80 -11.44 4.79 -7.32
N GLN A 81 -10.38 4.03 -7.02
CA GLN A 81 -9.90 2.99 -7.93
C GLN A 81 -9.15 1.87 -7.21
N GLU A 82 -9.33 0.65 -7.71
CA GLU A 82 -8.53 -0.54 -7.38
C GLU A 82 -7.79 -1.02 -8.64
N GLU A 83 -6.49 -1.26 -8.54
CA GLU A 83 -5.68 -1.81 -9.62
C GLU A 83 -5.05 -3.14 -9.21
N GLU A 84 -5.32 -4.21 -9.97
CA GLU A 84 -4.71 -5.53 -9.77
C GLU A 84 -4.16 -6.07 -11.09
N GLY A 85 -2.83 -6.24 -11.17
CA GLY A 85 -2.16 -6.68 -12.38
C GLY A 85 -2.43 -5.75 -13.57
N GLN A 86 -3.17 -6.24 -14.57
CA GLN A 86 -3.62 -5.45 -15.72
C GLN A 86 -5.08 -5.00 -15.61
N GLN A 87 -5.78 -5.31 -14.53
CA GLN A 87 -7.16 -4.89 -14.32
C GLN A 87 -7.21 -3.64 -13.46
N CYS A 88 -8.18 -2.79 -13.76
CA CYS A 88 -8.41 -1.54 -13.08
C CYS A 88 -9.92 -1.36 -12.92
N VAL A 89 -10.37 -1.17 -11.69
CA VAL A 89 -11.79 -0.97 -11.35
C VAL A 89 -11.95 0.42 -10.76
N THR A 90 -12.65 1.29 -11.45
CA THR A 90 -12.97 2.64 -10.99
C THR A 90 -14.39 2.66 -10.43
N THR A 91 -14.57 3.19 -9.22
CA THR A 91 -15.90 3.36 -8.62
C THR A 91 -16.32 4.82 -8.71
N VAL A 92 -17.53 5.06 -9.24
CA VAL A 92 -18.15 6.38 -9.30
C VAL A 92 -19.19 6.49 -8.20
N TYR A 93 -19.15 7.60 -7.45
CA TYR A 93 -20.03 7.87 -6.33
C TYR A 93 -21.02 8.98 -6.68
N ALA A 94 -22.15 9.01 -5.97
CA ALA A 94 -23.10 10.12 -6.05
C ALA A 94 -22.45 11.46 -5.63
N ASP A 95 -23.01 12.56 -6.12
CA ASP A 95 -22.51 13.93 -5.94
C ASP A 95 -22.85 14.56 -4.58
N GLY A 96 -23.56 13.84 -3.71
CA GLY A 96 -23.62 14.14 -2.28
C GLY A 96 -22.40 13.54 -1.55
N SER A 97 -21.97 14.14 -0.45
CA SER A 97 -20.84 13.72 0.42
C SER A 97 -20.91 12.28 0.99
N GLY A 98 -21.81 11.43 0.50
CA GLY A 98 -21.98 10.06 0.89
C GLY A 98 -21.08 9.07 0.12
N TYR A 99 -21.20 7.81 0.51
CA TYR A 99 -20.44 6.67 -0.02
C TYR A 99 -21.32 5.77 -0.88
N VAL A 100 -22.31 6.33 -1.56
CA VAL A 100 -23.25 5.56 -2.40
C VAL A 100 -22.58 5.33 -3.77
N PRO A 101 -22.19 4.08 -4.11
CA PRO A 101 -21.64 3.78 -5.42
C PRO A 101 -22.77 3.82 -6.47
N LEU A 102 -22.58 4.62 -7.52
CA LEU A 102 -23.50 4.70 -8.65
C LEU A 102 -23.13 3.70 -9.74
N ALA A 103 -21.83 3.52 -9.98
CA ALA A 103 -21.34 2.63 -11.03
C ALA A 103 -19.92 2.14 -10.71
N GLN A 104 -19.58 1.00 -11.30
CA GLN A 104 -18.21 0.50 -11.36
C GLN A 104 -17.82 0.28 -12.82
N HIS A 105 -16.62 0.73 -13.17
CA HIS A 105 -16.06 0.57 -14.50
C HIS A 105 -14.79 -0.27 -14.42
N SER A 106 -14.80 -1.43 -15.09
CA SER A 106 -13.65 -2.31 -15.21
C SER A 106 -12.95 -2.09 -16.55
N ALA A 107 -11.67 -1.78 -16.51
CA ALA A 107 -10.83 -1.56 -17.68
C ALA A 107 -9.51 -2.33 -17.58
N ARG A 108 -8.93 -2.67 -18.73
CA ARG A 108 -7.54 -3.13 -18.78
C ARG A 108 -6.61 -1.93 -18.69
N ARG A 109 -5.67 -1.96 -17.76
CA ARG A 109 -4.60 -0.97 -17.63
C ARG A 109 -3.77 -0.94 -18.90
N VAL A 110 -3.59 0.25 -19.46
CA VAL A 110 -2.71 0.46 -20.62
C VAL A 110 -1.25 0.39 -20.15
N PRO A 111 -0.42 -0.53 -20.69
CA PRO A 111 1.01 -0.55 -20.37
C PRO A 111 1.65 0.79 -20.75
N GLY A 112 2.43 1.39 -19.85
CA GLY A 112 3.11 2.67 -20.10
C GLY A 112 2.34 3.93 -19.66
N GLY A 113 1.11 3.83 -19.17
CA GLY A 113 0.43 4.95 -18.50
C GLY A 113 1.21 5.39 -17.25
N TRP A 114 1.59 6.67 -17.19
CA TRP A 114 2.46 7.25 -16.16
C TRP A 114 2.03 6.85 -14.74
N ARG A 115 2.82 6.00 -14.07
CA ARG A 115 2.85 5.94 -12.60
C ARG A 115 3.79 7.05 -12.11
N ARG A 116 3.28 8.25 -11.83
CA ARG A 116 3.98 9.16 -10.92
C ARG A 116 3.45 8.91 -9.52
N GLN A 117 4.29 8.24 -8.73
CA GLN A 117 4.42 8.33 -7.27
C GLN A 117 3.25 9.06 -6.58
N ILE A 118 2.23 8.30 -6.19
CA ILE A 118 1.17 8.78 -5.30
C ILE A 118 1.67 8.52 -3.88
N GLY A 119 1.92 9.58 -3.10
CA GLY A 119 1.99 9.48 -1.63
C GLY A 119 3.17 10.10 -0.88
N VAL A 120 4.14 10.78 -1.52
CA VAL A 120 5.15 11.56 -0.77
C VAL A 120 5.23 12.98 -1.34
N PRO A 121 4.85 14.02 -0.58
CA PRO A 121 5.19 15.39 -0.95
C PRO A 121 6.72 15.50 -1.05
N ARG A 122 7.25 15.94 -2.19
CA ARG A 122 8.63 16.45 -2.22
C ARG A 122 8.64 17.77 -1.47
N VAL A 123 9.06 17.75 -0.21
CA VAL A 123 9.59 18.96 0.42
C VAL A 123 10.82 19.33 -0.42
N ARG A 124 10.77 20.44 -1.16
CA ARG A 124 12.00 21.06 -1.68
C ARG A 124 12.86 21.36 -0.45
N PRO A 125 14.15 21.00 -0.41
CA PRO A 125 15.04 21.55 0.59
C PRO A 125 14.88 23.06 0.57
N ALA A 126 14.72 23.68 1.74
CA ALA A 126 14.75 25.13 1.82
C ALA A 126 16.07 25.60 1.19
N ASP A 127 15.96 26.56 0.29
CA ASP A 127 17.12 27.25 -0.27
C ASP A 127 17.74 28.07 0.87
N PRO A 128 18.98 27.77 1.30
CA PRO A 128 19.60 28.48 2.41
C PRO A 128 19.88 29.96 2.12
N ASP A 129 19.72 30.42 0.87
CA ASP A 129 20.04 31.78 0.45
C ASP A 129 18.84 32.74 0.34
N GLN A 130 17.63 32.34 0.77
CA GLN A 130 16.54 33.31 0.93
C GLN A 130 16.45 33.82 2.36
N LYS A 131 17.09 34.96 2.59
CA LYS A 131 16.95 35.80 3.78
C LYS A 131 15.98 36.95 3.53
#